data_AF-R9ACV1-F1
#
_entry.id   AF-R9ACV1-F1
#
_cell.length_a   1.000
_cell.length_b   1.000
_cell.length_c   1.000
_cell.angle_alpha   90.00
_cell.angle_beta   90.00
_cell.angle_gamma   90.00
#
_symmetry.space_group_name_H-M   'P 1'
#
loop_
_entity.id
_entity.type
_entity.pdbx_description
1 polymer ?
#
loop_
_entity_poly.entity_id
_entity_poly.type
_entity_poly.pdbx_seq_one_letter_code
_entity_poly.pdbx_strand_id
1 'polypeptide(L)'
;MSRRNNNNNVRGPTSALTSFLREQGITGPTGDPYRRQQREIQQNPPPQPTTSRSPIPHHRSDSEDLDDDPIQPSLKRQKSNPQIEQDDPYTAPSKSQSSSAGGVGSKTSCIECQSKVIITKYTPTGPDGIGVLCPKCTSAHGIDPFKQAQSKPKPKKPAQKEKRIAPKVESSKPLSSLADYSIKVIIANIDYVENLGEIGGDATDTIAKVLSKNRSLNYKTVQLFLGSHQDTLSLYDAANLNPECLKSIATLCPSISRLKIAFAGQLNNDVIKDWCLRFRNLQHLDVHGAYLVKSDGWIEFLNTIGSSLQSLRISECPHFDQSSVEAVGRNCKKLNVLSISQIKMENQGVDHLNGLKNLKNLEIVQVEGNVTSEAIVNLLSNVGQCLEELNLSKNSDLDNGLLTNGIRLYCPNLRILNLNSCDLIDNSGFEDLFKQWNNIGLKQLDISLNHVINDKCLETILNKIGPTIELLNLNKLKDISKDFLLKIPSMIPKIREVDISWCRQTDDSVMKEFVETCPELIKITCFGCLLVTKDCTRKPGTQIMGCPALTM
;
A
#
# COMPACT_ATOMS: atom_id res chain seq x y z
N MET A 1 23.38 12.97 -77.90
CA MET A 1 24.38 12.58 -76.88
C MET A 1 23.81 12.79 -75.49
N SER A 2 24.25 12.03 -74.49
CA SER A 2 23.60 11.92 -73.18
C SER A 2 23.83 13.12 -72.26
N ARG A 3 22.82 13.48 -71.45
CA ARG A 3 22.97 14.06 -70.09
C ARG A 3 21.80 13.61 -69.22
N ARG A 4 22.04 13.46 -67.90
CA ARG A 4 21.20 12.70 -66.98
C ARG A 4 20.10 13.57 -66.33
N ASN A 5 18.89 13.01 -66.18
CA ASN A 5 17.97 13.44 -65.12
C ASN A 5 18.59 13.13 -63.76
N ASN A 6 18.44 14.03 -62.78
CA ASN A 6 18.99 13.86 -61.44
C ASN A 6 18.02 14.37 -60.36
N ASN A 7 16.83 13.79 -60.29
CA ASN A 7 15.82 14.06 -59.26
C ASN A 7 16.22 13.47 -57.90
N ASN A 8 17.22 14.04 -57.24
CA ASN A 8 17.62 13.68 -55.88
C ASN A 8 16.68 14.30 -54.83
N ASN A 9 15.45 13.80 -54.76
CA ASN A 9 14.50 14.14 -53.69
C ASN A 9 14.55 13.08 -52.57
N VAL A 10 15.73 12.91 -51.96
CA VAL A 10 15.92 12.01 -50.81
C VAL A 10 15.30 12.67 -49.58
N ARG A 11 14.03 12.37 -49.33
CA ARG A 11 13.42 12.61 -48.01
C ARG A 11 13.95 11.55 -47.05
N GLY A 12 14.57 11.99 -45.95
CA GLY A 12 14.88 11.11 -44.83
C GLY A 12 13.61 10.52 -44.21
N PRO A 13 13.73 9.43 -43.42
CA PRO A 13 12.58 8.79 -42.79
C PRO A 13 11.84 9.78 -41.88
N THR A 14 10.54 9.97 -42.12
CA THR A 14 9.66 10.62 -41.15
C THR A 14 9.66 9.81 -39.87
N SER A 15 9.95 10.46 -38.72
CA SER A 15 10.09 9.74 -37.46
C SER A 15 8.80 9.01 -37.08
N ALA A 16 8.92 7.88 -36.38
CA ALA A 16 7.75 7.13 -35.89
C ALA A 16 6.83 8.01 -35.02
N LEU A 17 7.43 8.92 -34.23
CA LEU A 17 6.71 9.93 -33.45
C LEU A 17 5.87 10.87 -34.36
N THR A 18 6.42 11.30 -35.50
CA THR A 18 5.72 12.17 -36.47
C THR A 18 4.55 11.43 -37.18
N SER A 19 4.65 10.11 -37.38
CA SER A 19 3.51 9.31 -37.88
C SER A 19 2.45 9.14 -36.80
N PHE A 20 2.86 8.71 -35.60
CA PHE A 20 1.99 8.47 -34.46
C PHE A 20 1.18 9.72 -34.07
N LEU A 21 1.83 10.89 -33.93
CA LEU A 21 1.14 12.15 -33.62
C LEU A 21 0.09 12.49 -34.68
N ARG A 22 0.38 12.22 -35.96
CA ARG A 22 -0.55 12.46 -37.08
C ARG A 22 -1.72 11.48 -37.08
N GLU A 23 -1.48 10.22 -36.71
CA GLU A 23 -2.52 9.19 -36.51
C GLU A 23 -3.41 9.51 -35.30
N GLN A 24 -2.88 10.19 -34.28
CA GLN A 24 -3.64 10.75 -33.15
C GLN A 24 -4.23 12.15 -33.43
N GLY A 25 -4.21 12.63 -34.68
CA GLY A 25 -4.83 13.89 -35.10
C GLY A 25 -4.07 15.18 -34.72
N ILE A 26 -2.87 15.07 -34.15
CA ILE A 26 -2.07 16.21 -33.67
C ILE A 26 -1.24 16.77 -34.84
N THR A 27 -1.57 17.98 -35.31
CA THR A 27 -0.80 18.69 -36.34
C THR A 27 -0.17 19.97 -35.80
N GLY A 28 1.15 20.06 -35.85
CA GLY A 28 1.88 21.30 -35.52
C GLY A 28 1.68 22.42 -36.55
N PRO A 29 1.86 23.70 -36.15
CA PRO A 29 1.60 24.85 -37.02
C PRO A 29 2.56 24.94 -38.21
N THR A 30 2.01 25.27 -39.39
CA THR A 30 2.78 25.42 -40.63
C THR A 30 3.46 26.79 -40.72
N GLY A 31 4.69 26.90 -40.24
CA GLY A 31 5.55 28.05 -40.45
C GLY A 31 6.73 28.06 -39.48
N ASP A 32 7.96 27.95 -39.98
CA ASP A 32 9.18 27.85 -39.17
C ASP A 32 9.69 29.23 -38.70
N PRO A 33 9.60 29.57 -37.39
CA PRO A 33 10.02 30.88 -36.89
C PRO A 33 11.54 30.99 -36.68
N TYR A 34 12.23 29.87 -36.46
CA TYR A 34 13.63 29.83 -36.00
C TYR A 34 14.60 30.47 -37.00
N ARG A 35 14.24 30.44 -38.28
CA ARG A 35 15.07 30.99 -39.38
C ARG A 35 15.15 32.52 -39.42
N ARG A 36 14.33 33.25 -38.66
CA ARG A 36 14.52 34.70 -38.41
C ARG A 36 15.50 34.92 -37.26
N GLN A 37 15.22 34.34 -36.10
CA GLN A 37 15.96 34.59 -34.86
C GLN A 37 17.46 34.24 -34.97
N GLN A 38 17.80 33.18 -35.71
CA GLN A 38 19.20 32.82 -36.00
C GLN A 38 19.96 33.88 -36.82
N ARG A 39 19.29 34.72 -37.62
CA ARG A 39 19.94 35.82 -38.36
C ARG A 39 20.24 37.02 -37.47
N GLU A 40 19.36 37.31 -36.52
CA GLU A 40 19.48 38.45 -35.61
C GLU A 40 20.64 38.24 -34.61
N ILE A 41 20.73 37.04 -34.02
CA ILE A 41 21.83 36.64 -33.12
C ILE A 41 23.19 36.69 -33.84
N GLN A 42 23.22 36.38 -35.14
CA GLN A 42 24.44 36.38 -35.96
C GLN A 42 24.88 37.80 -36.40
N GLN A 43 24.06 38.83 -36.18
CA GLN A 43 24.39 40.22 -36.48
C GLN A 43 24.80 41.05 -35.25
N ASN A 44 24.36 40.68 -34.05
CA ASN A 44 24.72 41.37 -32.80
C ASN A 44 25.01 40.38 -31.64
N PRO A 45 26.25 39.90 -31.48
CA PRO A 45 26.65 39.11 -30.32
C PRO A 45 26.81 40.00 -29.05
N PRO A 46 26.38 39.55 -27.86
CA PRO A 46 26.54 40.30 -26.62
C PRO A 46 28.00 40.30 -26.11
N PRO A 47 28.43 41.32 -25.34
CA PRO A 47 29.80 41.46 -24.86
C PRO A 47 30.15 40.47 -23.72
N GLN A 48 31.42 40.06 -23.66
CA GLN A 48 31.94 39.16 -22.62
C GLN A 48 32.43 39.94 -21.36
N PRO A 49 32.28 39.41 -20.14
CA PRO A 49 32.81 40.04 -18.93
C PRO A 49 34.33 39.90 -18.80
N THR A 50 35.00 40.94 -18.32
CA THR A 50 36.45 40.94 -18.04
C THR A 50 36.77 40.45 -16.63
N THR A 51 37.96 39.86 -16.45
CA THR A 51 38.42 39.27 -15.18
C THR A 51 39.35 40.20 -14.40
N SER A 52 39.14 40.31 -13.09
CA SER A 52 40.16 40.83 -12.16
C SER A 52 40.02 40.17 -10.78
N ARG A 53 41.14 39.74 -10.21
CA ARG A 53 41.27 39.13 -8.88
C ARG A 53 42.27 39.95 -8.05
N SER A 54 41.96 40.24 -6.79
CA SER A 54 42.93 40.60 -5.74
C SER A 54 42.30 40.45 -4.33
N PRO A 55 43.09 40.30 -3.25
CA PRO A 55 42.63 39.65 -2.01
C PRO A 55 42.35 40.58 -0.81
N ILE A 56 41.81 39.99 0.28
CA ILE A 56 41.49 40.63 1.57
C ILE A 56 42.48 40.13 2.65
N PRO A 57 42.99 41.00 3.57
CA PRO A 57 43.92 40.61 4.65
C PRO A 57 43.25 40.21 5.98
N HIS A 58 44.03 39.56 6.87
CA HIS A 58 43.67 39.16 8.24
C HIS A 58 44.02 40.21 9.32
N HIS A 59 43.41 40.11 10.51
CA HIS A 59 43.93 40.30 11.90
C HIS A 59 42.76 40.64 12.87
N ARG A 60 42.76 40.38 14.20
CA ARG A 60 43.32 39.30 15.06
C ARG A 60 42.87 39.51 16.52
N SER A 61 42.66 38.41 17.26
CA SER A 61 42.85 38.23 18.73
C SER A 61 42.23 36.87 19.09
N ASP A 62 42.97 35.79 19.40
CA ASP A 62 44.00 35.59 20.43
C ASP A 62 43.37 35.59 21.86
N SER A 63 43.64 34.69 22.82
CA SER A 63 43.77 33.20 22.88
C SER A 63 44.63 32.80 24.11
N GLU A 64 44.12 31.92 24.98
CA GLU A 64 44.88 31.08 25.95
C GLU A 64 44.05 29.77 26.06
N ASP A 65 44.51 28.52 25.79
CA ASP A 65 45.73 27.75 26.16
C ASP A 65 45.67 27.27 27.64
N LEU A 66 46.00 26.05 28.09
CA LEU A 66 46.77 24.86 27.63
C LEU A 66 45.96 23.56 28.03
N ASP A 67 46.30 22.26 27.91
CA ASP A 67 47.28 21.30 27.28
C ASP A 67 46.68 19.88 27.59
N ASP A 68 47.00 18.68 27.05
CA ASP A 68 47.75 18.12 25.89
C ASP A 68 47.23 16.64 25.68
N ASP A 69 47.65 15.92 24.63
CA ASP A 69 47.17 14.56 24.23
C ASP A 69 48.33 13.52 24.25
N PRO A 70 48.13 12.19 24.51
CA PRO A 70 48.00 11.26 23.36
C PRO A 70 47.26 9.92 23.62
N ILE A 71 47.28 9.04 22.60
CA ILE A 71 46.27 8.00 22.31
C ILE A 71 46.77 6.52 22.42
N GLN A 72 46.03 5.67 23.17
CA GLN A 72 45.90 4.18 23.06
C GLN A 72 47.13 3.26 23.34
N PRO A 73 47.02 1.90 23.37
CA PRO A 73 45.85 0.98 23.43
C PRO A 73 45.92 -0.21 24.46
N SER A 74 44.74 -0.66 24.91
CA SER A 74 44.36 -2.08 25.22
C SER A 74 45.02 -2.91 26.35
N LEU A 75 44.21 -3.62 27.17
CA LEU A 75 44.14 -5.11 27.27
C LEU A 75 43.33 -5.68 28.47
N LYS A 76 42.40 -6.61 28.18
CA LYS A 76 41.97 -7.82 28.95
C LYS A 76 41.52 -7.76 30.45
N ARG A 77 40.27 -8.26 30.65
CA ARG A 77 39.75 -9.02 31.84
C ARG A 77 39.54 -8.21 33.14
N GLN A 78 38.68 -8.61 34.10
CA GLN A 78 38.01 -9.92 34.32
C GLN A 78 36.57 -9.81 34.86
N LYS A 79 35.83 -10.94 34.81
CA LYS A 79 34.42 -11.13 35.22
C LYS A 79 34.12 -10.83 36.71
N SER A 80 32.86 -10.46 36.97
CA SER A 80 32.06 -10.88 38.14
C SER A 80 30.62 -11.20 37.70
N ASN A 81 29.89 -12.04 38.44
CA ASN A 81 28.53 -12.49 38.10
C ASN A 81 27.82 -13.12 39.32
N PRO A 82 26.59 -12.68 39.64
CA PRO A 82 25.52 -13.55 40.17
C PRO A 82 24.39 -13.63 39.13
N GLN A 83 24.06 -14.82 38.61
CA GLN A 83 22.99 -15.68 39.15
C GLN A 83 21.58 -15.10 38.95
N ILE A 84 20.88 -15.69 37.98
CA ILE A 84 19.43 -15.62 37.77
C ILE A 84 18.94 -17.05 37.90
N GLU A 85 17.94 -17.31 38.76
CA GLU A 85 17.19 -18.57 38.76
C GLU A 85 15.89 -18.42 37.96
N GLN A 86 15.31 -19.55 37.58
CA GLN A 86 14.29 -19.65 36.54
C GLN A 86 12.88 -19.72 37.15
N ASP A 87 11.87 -19.27 36.40
CA ASP A 87 10.86 -20.19 35.84
C ASP A 87 9.86 -19.45 34.95
N ASP A 88 9.69 -19.94 33.72
CA ASP A 88 8.41 -19.93 32.98
C ASP A 88 8.45 -21.04 31.91
N PRO A 89 7.39 -21.85 31.69
CA PRO A 89 7.50 -23.09 30.92
C PRO A 89 7.07 -22.93 29.44
N TYR A 90 6.93 -24.07 28.75
CA TYR A 90 6.33 -24.25 27.42
C TYR A 90 7.25 -23.97 26.20
N THR A 91 7.94 -25.01 25.75
CA THR A 91 8.41 -25.14 24.37
C THR A 91 8.02 -26.51 23.83
N ALA A 92 7.35 -26.54 22.66
CA ALA A 92 6.79 -27.77 22.11
C ALA A 92 7.86 -28.71 21.51
N PRO A 93 7.69 -30.04 21.60
CA PRO A 93 8.71 -31.00 21.20
C PRO A 93 8.83 -31.17 19.68
N SER A 94 10.06 -31.09 19.16
CA SER A 94 10.39 -31.49 17.79
C SER A 94 10.74 -32.98 17.71
N LYS A 95 10.23 -33.66 16.68
CA LYS A 95 10.36 -35.13 16.52
C LYS A 95 11.75 -35.56 16.06
N SER A 96 12.42 -36.41 16.84
CA SER A 96 13.30 -37.48 16.33
C SER A 96 13.38 -38.62 17.36
N GLN A 97 13.60 -39.84 16.89
CA GLN A 97 13.43 -41.06 17.68
C GLN A 97 14.66 -41.39 18.53
N SER A 98 14.43 -42.08 19.65
CA SER A 98 15.47 -42.58 20.54
C SER A 98 16.26 -43.75 19.94
N SER A 99 17.58 -43.65 19.97
CA SER A 99 18.50 -44.81 20.00
C SER A 99 19.23 -44.82 21.33
N SER A 100 19.50 -46.01 21.87
CA SER A 100 19.87 -46.23 23.28
C SER A 100 21.35 -45.98 23.61
N ALA A 101 21.95 -44.95 23.01
CA ALA A 101 23.26 -44.42 23.37
C ALA A 101 23.15 -42.91 23.61
N GLY A 102 23.69 -42.42 24.73
CA GLY A 102 23.59 -41.01 25.12
C GLY A 102 24.25 -40.06 24.11
N GLY A 103 23.81 -38.81 24.10
CA GLY A 103 24.37 -37.78 23.21
C GLY A 103 25.89 -37.59 23.35
N VAL A 104 26.50 -36.95 22.34
CA VAL A 104 27.94 -36.63 22.31
C VAL A 104 28.34 -35.86 23.57
N GLY A 105 29.36 -36.36 24.27
CA GLY A 105 29.80 -35.90 25.60
C GLY A 105 29.43 -36.85 26.74
N SER A 106 28.48 -37.77 26.54
CA SER A 106 28.06 -38.74 27.56
C SER A 106 29.13 -39.81 27.83
N LYS A 107 29.12 -40.36 29.06
CA LYS A 107 30.02 -41.46 29.49
C LYS A 107 29.25 -42.77 29.45
N THR A 108 29.82 -43.79 28.83
CA THR A 108 29.24 -45.14 28.72
C THR A 108 30.36 -46.21 28.84
N SER A 109 30.03 -47.48 28.69
CA SER A 109 31.01 -48.58 28.61
C SER A 109 31.16 -49.09 27.18
N CYS A 110 32.37 -49.52 26.82
CA CYS A 110 32.64 -50.28 25.59
C CYS A 110 31.82 -51.57 25.60
N ILE A 111 31.07 -51.87 24.53
CA ILE A 111 30.23 -53.07 24.49
C ILE A 111 31.04 -54.38 24.53
N GLU A 112 32.28 -54.35 24.02
CA GLU A 112 33.13 -55.54 23.89
C GLU A 112 34.03 -55.79 25.11
N CYS A 113 34.63 -54.74 25.69
CA CYS A 113 35.61 -54.88 26.79
C CYS A 113 35.22 -54.14 28.08
N GLN A 114 34.00 -53.59 28.15
CA GLN A 114 33.39 -52.87 29.30
C GLN A 114 34.16 -51.66 29.88
N SER A 115 35.33 -51.31 29.31
CA SER A 115 36.08 -50.10 29.67
C SER A 115 35.24 -48.85 29.48
N LYS A 116 35.33 -47.88 30.40
CA LYS A 116 34.60 -46.60 30.29
C LYS A 116 35.08 -45.79 29.08
N VAL A 117 34.14 -45.32 28.25
CA VAL A 117 34.35 -44.53 27.03
C VAL A 117 33.52 -43.25 27.11
N ILE A 118 34.04 -42.15 26.55
CA ILE A 118 33.25 -40.93 26.32
C ILE A 118 32.77 -40.95 24.86
N ILE A 119 31.48 -40.78 24.62
CA ILE A 119 30.92 -40.73 23.27
C ILE A 119 31.33 -39.41 22.62
N THR A 120 32.20 -39.48 21.61
CA THR A 120 32.58 -38.35 20.77
C THR A 120 31.92 -38.48 19.39
N LYS A 121 31.99 -37.43 18.56
CA LYS A 121 31.57 -37.49 17.14
C LYS A 121 32.33 -38.56 16.32
N TYR A 122 33.46 -39.07 16.84
CA TYR A 122 34.34 -40.05 16.19
C TYR A 122 34.38 -41.40 16.92
N THR A 123 33.53 -41.62 17.92
CA THR A 123 33.42 -42.91 18.62
C THR A 123 32.47 -43.82 17.82
N PRO A 124 32.93 -44.92 17.19
CA PRO A 124 32.07 -45.76 16.38
C PRO A 124 31.18 -46.68 17.22
N THR A 125 30.07 -47.10 16.61
CA THR A 125 29.17 -48.12 17.15
C THR A 125 29.79 -49.52 17.11
N GLY A 126 29.21 -50.47 17.85
CA GLY A 126 29.56 -51.89 17.69
C GLY A 126 29.22 -52.44 16.29
N PRO A 127 29.71 -53.64 15.93
CA PRO A 127 29.51 -54.24 14.59
C PRO A 127 28.05 -54.34 14.17
N ASP A 128 27.15 -54.68 15.11
CA ASP A 128 25.70 -54.80 14.89
C ASP A 128 24.96 -53.44 14.95
N GLY A 129 25.68 -52.33 14.99
CA GLY A 129 25.13 -50.97 15.14
C GLY A 129 24.68 -50.61 16.56
N ILE A 130 24.82 -51.53 17.53
CA ILE A 130 24.38 -51.38 18.92
C ILE A 130 25.60 -51.11 19.83
N GLY A 131 25.45 -50.20 20.80
CA GLY A 131 26.51 -49.80 21.72
C GLY A 131 27.66 -49.04 21.02
N VAL A 132 28.76 -48.82 21.74
CA VAL A 132 29.96 -48.15 21.21
C VAL A 132 31.24 -48.92 21.56
N LEU A 133 32.29 -48.72 20.76
CA LEU A 133 33.61 -49.32 20.98
C LEU A 133 34.61 -48.31 21.58
N CYS A 134 35.54 -48.79 22.40
CA CYS A 134 36.70 -48.00 22.83
C CYS A 134 37.79 -48.01 21.74
N PRO A 135 38.70 -47.02 21.71
CA PRO A 135 39.72 -46.93 20.65
C PRO A 135 40.58 -48.18 20.46
N LYS A 136 40.81 -48.99 21.51
CA LYS A 136 41.55 -50.27 21.39
C LYS A 136 40.74 -51.33 20.64
N CYS A 137 39.47 -51.51 21.00
CA CYS A 137 38.52 -52.40 20.32
C CYS A 137 38.30 -51.96 18.86
N THR A 138 38.07 -50.66 18.64
CA THR A 138 37.92 -50.08 17.31
C THR A 138 39.09 -50.44 16.38
N SER A 139 40.33 -50.28 16.84
CA SER A 139 41.52 -50.67 16.07
C SER A 139 41.66 -52.18 15.90
N ALA A 140 41.23 -53.00 16.88
CA ALA A 140 41.26 -54.46 16.78
C ALA A 140 40.28 -55.00 15.70
N HIS A 141 39.14 -54.33 15.52
CA HIS A 141 38.19 -54.58 14.41
C HIS A 141 38.64 -53.98 13.06
N GLY A 142 39.86 -53.44 12.97
CA GLY A 142 40.41 -52.85 11.73
C GLY A 142 39.75 -51.53 11.32
N ILE A 143 38.95 -50.91 12.19
CA ILE A 143 38.29 -49.63 11.94
C ILE A 143 39.26 -48.50 12.30
N ASP A 144 39.63 -47.68 11.32
CA ASP A 144 40.48 -46.51 11.51
C ASP A 144 39.62 -45.31 11.99
N PRO A 145 39.81 -44.81 13.24
CA PRO A 145 38.97 -43.74 13.80
C PRO A 145 39.11 -42.37 13.12
N PHE A 146 40.15 -42.17 12.30
CA PHE A 146 40.49 -40.87 11.71
C PHE A 146 40.38 -40.83 10.18
N LYS A 147 39.90 -41.90 9.55
CA LYS A 147 39.77 -42.01 8.10
C LYS A 147 38.64 -41.13 7.56
N GLN A 148 39.00 -39.96 7.04
CA GLN A 148 38.04 -39.02 6.45
C GLN A 148 37.30 -39.66 5.26
N ALA A 149 35.97 -39.57 5.25
CA ALA A 149 35.13 -40.10 4.18
C ALA A 149 35.28 -39.27 2.90
N GLN A 150 36.03 -39.79 1.93
CA GLN A 150 36.16 -39.18 0.60
C GLN A 150 34.82 -39.20 -0.16
N SER A 151 34.51 -38.12 -0.87
CA SER A 151 33.26 -37.95 -1.61
C SER A 151 33.22 -38.82 -2.87
N LYS A 152 32.17 -39.65 -3.01
CA LYS A 152 31.96 -40.47 -4.21
C LYS A 152 31.54 -39.58 -5.41
N PRO A 153 32.04 -39.84 -6.63
CA PRO A 153 31.61 -39.14 -7.83
C PRO A 153 30.15 -39.49 -8.19
N LYS A 154 29.43 -38.54 -8.81
CA LYS A 154 28.03 -38.71 -9.23
C LYS A 154 27.90 -39.69 -10.41
N PRO A 155 26.86 -40.54 -10.45
CA PRO A 155 26.60 -41.41 -11.60
C PRO A 155 26.17 -40.61 -12.84
N LYS A 156 26.55 -41.08 -14.02
CA LYS A 156 26.09 -40.53 -15.32
C LYS A 156 24.61 -40.86 -15.52
N LYS A 157 23.81 -39.86 -15.96
CA LYS A 157 22.43 -40.10 -16.45
C LYS A 157 22.47 -40.77 -17.83
N PRO A 158 21.47 -41.60 -18.19
CA PRO A 158 21.30 -42.08 -19.56
C PRO A 158 20.96 -40.92 -20.51
N ALA A 159 21.30 -41.09 -21.80
CA ALA A 159 21.08 -40.07 -22.81
C ALA A 159 19.58 -39.77 -23.00
N GLN A 160 19.19 -38.50 -22.87
CA GLN A 160 17.86 -38.06 -23.28
C GLN A 160 17.80 -37.97 -24.80
N LYS A 161 16.79 -38.58 -25.42
CA LYS A 161 16.41 -38.23 -26.80
C LYS A 161 16.00 -36.76 -26.81
N GLU A 162 16.52 -36.00 -27.77
CA GLU A 162 16.11 -34.62 -28.00
C GLU A 162 14.64 -34.58 -28.44
N LYS A 163 13.73 -34.41 -27.48
CA LYS A 163 12.44 -33.78 -27.80
C LYS A 163 12.76 -32.36 -28.20
N ARG A 164 12.49 -32.00 -29.47
CA ARG A 164 12.53 -30.61 -29.94
C ARG A 164 11.78 -29.74 -28.94
N ILE A 165 12.51 -28.89 -28.23
CA ILE A 165 11.91 -27.84 -27.42
C ILE A 165 11.38 -26.83 -28.43
N ALA A 166 10.08 -26.93 -28.75
CA ALA A 166 9.36 -25.75 -29.22
C ALA A 166 9.62 -24.66 -28.17
N PRO A 167 10.13 -23.47 -28.56
CA PRO A 167 10.56 -22.48 -27.58
C PRO A 167 9.39 -22.20 -26.65
N LYS A 168 9.62 -22.37 -25.34
CA LYS A 168 8.72 -21.78 -24.37
C LYS A 168 8.70 -20.29 -24.69
N VAL A 169 7.58 -19.81 -25.22
CA VAL A 169 7.22 -18.42 -25.10
C VAL A 169 7.27 -18.15 -23.60
N GLU A 170 8.27 -17.37 -23.17
CA GLU A 170 8.29 -16.89 -21.79
C GLU A 170 6.93 -16.26 -21.54
N SER A 171 6.28 -16.63 -20.44
CA SER A 171 5.08 -15.93 -19.99
C SER A 171 5.48 -14.49 -19.74
N SER A 172 5.27 -13.64 -20.74
CA SER A 172 5.93 -12.36 -20.81
C SER A 172 5.54 -11.57 -19.56
N LYS A 173 6.54 -10.94 -18.92
CA LYS A 173 6.25 -9.87 -17.96
C LYS A 173 5.22 -8.97 -18.64
N PRO A 174 4.03 -8.75 -18.06
CA PRO A 174 2.92 -8.08 -18.75
C PRO A 174 3.47 -6.80 -19.34
N LEU A 175 3.46 -6.73 -20.68
CA LEU A 175 4.30 -5.77 -21.40
C LEU A 175 3.91 -4.38 -20.94
N SER A 176 4.79 -3.75 -20.14
CA SER A 176 4.50 -2.45 -19.58
C SER A 176 4.21 -1.51 -20.73
N SER A 177 3.08 -0.81 -20.65
CA SER A 177 2.45 -0.14 -21.77
C SER A 177 3.41 0.87 -22.44
N LEU A 178 3.07 1.31 -23.65
CA LEU A 178 3.81 2.40 -24.27
C LEU A 178 3.82 3.65 -23.37
N ALA A 179 2.75 3.87 -22.60
CA ALA A 179 2.72 4.90 -21.56
C ALA A 179 3.73 4.61 -20.43
N ASP A 180 3.80 3.40 -19.87
CA ASP A 180 4.79 3.06 -18.83
C ASP A 180 6.24 3.24 -19.30
N TYR A 181 6.54 2.90 -20.57
CA TYR A 181 7.86 3.15 -21.17
C TYR A 181 8.12 4.63 -21.42
N SER A 182 7.15 5.37 -21.97
CA SER A 182 7.25 6.82 -22.10
C SER A 182 7.47 7.50 -20.76
N ILE A 183 6.76 7.11 -19.70
CA ILE A 183 6.94 7.67 -18.35
C ILE A 183 8.34 7.35 -17.79
N LYS A 184 8.88 6.14 -18.01
CA LYS A 184 10.29 5.85 -17.67
C LYS A 184 11.27 6.75 -18.43
N VAL A 185 11.00 7.07 -19.69
CA VAL A 185 11.82 8.00 -20.49
C VAL A 185 11.67 9.45 -20.00
N ILE A 186 10.46 9.89 -19.65
CA ILE A 186 10.19 11.20 -19.02
C ILE A 186 10.98 11.33 -17.72
N ILE A 187 10.98 10.29 -16.86
CA ILE A 187 11.74 10.27 -15.60
C ILE A 187 13.25 10.27 -15.86
N ALA A 188 13.74 9.50 -16.83
CA ALA A 188 15.16 9.47 -17.19
C ALA A 188 15.66 10.78 -17.84
N ASN A 189 14.77 11.66 -18.26
CA ASN A 189 15.07 12.95 -18.90
C ASN A 189 14.39 14.11 -18.16
N ILE A 190 14.16 13.99 -16.85
CA ILE A 190 13.18 14.86 -16.16
C ILE A 190 13.58 16.35 -16.13
N ASP A 191 14.88 16.65 -16.15
CA ASP A 191 15.42 18.02 -16.30
C ASP A 191 15.12 18.67 -17.67
N TYR A 192 14.56 17.93 -18.64
CA TYR A 192 14.13 18.43 -19.95
C TYR A 192 12.60 18.53 -20.09
N VAL A 193 11.81 18.14 -19.08
CA VAL A 193 10.36 17.91 -19.25
C VAL A 193 9.53 19.18 -19.40
N GLU A 194 10.11 20.35 -19.11
CA GLU A 194 9.57 21.66 -19.53
C GLU A 194 9.30 21.73 -21.06
N ASN A 195 10.00 20.92 -21.87
CA ASN A 195 9.82 20.84 -23.32
C ASN A 195 8.66 19.92 -23.76
N LEU A 196 7.97 19.21 -22.87
CA LEU A 196 6.84 18.34 -23.26
C LEU A 196 5.53 19.10 -23.50
N GLY A 197 5.43 20.35 -23.04
CA GLY A 197 4.23 21.17 -23.20
C GLY A 197 3.07 20.70 -22.32
N GLU A 198 1.84 20.96 -22.75
CA GLU A 198 0.63 20.64 -22.00
C GLU A 198 0.35 19.13 -22.01
N ILE A 199 0.41 18.51 -20.82
CA ILE A 199 0.08 17.10 -20.62
C ILE A 199 -1.40 17.00 -20.21
N GLY A 200 -2.18 16.20 -20.95
CA GLY A 200 -3.60 15.96 -20.67
C GLY A 200 -3.83 15.26 -19.33
N GLY A 201 -4.89 15.63 -18.61
CA GLY A 201 -5.13 15.28 -17.20
C GLY A 201 -4.92 13.82 -16.81
N ASP A 202 -5.42 12.86 -17.60
CA ASP A 202 -5.26 11.42 -17.33
C ASP A 202 -3.79 10.98 -17.35
N ALA A 203 -2.99 11.54 -18.25
CA ALA A 203 -1.55 11.29 -18.31
C ALA A 203 -0.82 12.01 -17.16
N THR A 204 -1.24 13.22 -16.81
CA THR A 204 -0.70 14.01 -15.69
C THR A 204 -0.83 13.29 -14.36
N ASP A 205 -2.03 12.78 -14.03
CA ASP A 205 -2.28 11.95 -12.85
C ASP A 205 -1.49 10.63 -12.88
N THR A 206 -1.40 9.97 -14.05
CA THR A 206 -0.60 8.74 -14.21
C THR A 206 0.89 9.00 -13.97
N ILE A 207 1.45 10.11 -14.45
CA ILE A 207 2.84 10.52 -14.20
C ILE A 207 3.04 10.83 -12.71
N ALA A 208 2.13 11.55 -12.07
CA ALA A 208 2.19 11.84 -10.63
C ALA A 208 2.22 10.55 -9.79
N LYS A 209 1.39 9.55 -10.13
CA LYS A 209 1.39 8.21 -9.52
C LYS A 209 2.72 7.48 -9.69
N VAL A 210 3.34 7.53 -10.88
CA VAL A 210 4.61 6.84 -11.13
C VAL A 210 5.80 7.56 -10.51
N LEU A 211 5.87 8.90 -10.52
CA LEU A 211 6.88 9.65 -9.78
C LEU A 211 6.83 9.34 -8.29
N SER A 212 5.63 9.30 -7.71
CA SER A 212 5.43 9.00 -6.29
C SER A 212 5.83 7.57 -5.94
N LYS A 213 5.44 6.57 -6.76
CA LYS A 213 5.92 5.18 -6.62
C LYS A 213 7.44 5.05 -6.68
N ASN A 214 8.09 5.91 -7.46
CA ASN A 214 9.56 5.96 -7.58
C ASN A 214 10.22 6.95 -6.60
N ARG A 215 9.48 7.49 -5.61
CA ARG A 215 9.92 8.53 -4.65
C ARG A 215 10.62 9.75 -5.28
N SER A 216 10.30 10.00 -6.55
CA SER A 216 10.98 10.98 -7.41
C SER A 216 10.30 12.34 -7.43
N LEU A 217 9.11 12.47 -6.82
CA LEU A 217 8.38 13.73 -6.69
C LEU A 217 9.13 14.69 -5.75
N ASN A 218 9.67 15.79 -6.29
CA ASN A 218 10.46 16.79 -5.56
C ASN A 218 10.28 18.21 -6.15
N TYR A 219 10.97 19.20 -5.58
CA TYR A 219 10.84 20.62 -5.96
C TYR A 219 11.03 20.96 -7.45
N LYS A 220 11.83 20.17 -8.19
CA LYS A 220 11.94 20.29 -9.66
C LYS A 220 10.73 19.68 -10.36
N THR A 221 10.43 18.42 -10.02
CA THR A 221 9.45 17.61 -10.75
C THR A 221 8.02 18.00 -10.44
N VAL A 222 7.76 18.73 -9.35
CA VAL A 222 6.43 19.22 -9.01
C VAL A 222 5.96 20.29 -9.99
N GLN A 223 6.88 21.08 -10.58
CA GLN A 223 6.54 22.14 -11.53
C GLN A 223 5.77 21.62 -12.76
N LEU A 224 5.96 20.34 -13.10
CA LEU A 224 5.26 19.63 -14.19
C LEU A 224 3.74 19.51 -13.97
N PHE A 225 3.27 19.77 -12.75
CA PHE A 225 1.87 19.69 -12.35
C PHE A 225 1.30 21.06 -11.94
N LEU A 226 2.08 22.15 -12.08
CA LEU A 226 1.67 23.49 -11.66
C LEU A 226 1.40 24.38 -12.88
N GLY A 227 0.22 25.00 -12.93
CA GLY A 227 -0.17 25.85 -14.03
C GLY A 227 -1.58 26.43 -13.86
N SER A 228 -1.83 27.58 -14.47
CA SER A 228 -3.08 28.34 -14.30
C SER A 228 -4.33 27.63 -14.84
N HIS A 229 -4.15 26.64 -15.72
CA HIS A 229 -5.20 25.77 -16.26
C HIS A 229 -5.59 24.61 -15.34
N GLN A 230 -4.84 24.35 -14.25
CA GLN A 230 -5.08 23.19 -13.38
C GLN A 230 -6.27 23.41 -12.45
N ASP A 231 -7.37 22.68 -12.68
CA ASP A 231 -8.53 22.63 -11.77
C ASP A 231 -8.39 21.54 -10.68
N THR A 232 -7.50 20.58 -10.89
CA THR A 232 -7.36 19.34 -10.12
C THR A 232 -5.88 18.96 -10.01
N LEU A 233 -5.38 18.73 -8.79
CA LEU A 233 -4.00 18.29 -8.54
C LEU A 233 -3.95 17.14 -7.52
N SER A 234 -3.24 16.06 -7.87
CA SER A 234 -3.02 14.90 -7.00
C SER A 234 -1.54 14.59 -6.83
N LEU A 235 -1.01 14.82 -5.62
CA LEU A 235 0.36 14.52 -5.22
C LEU A 235 0.36 13.29 -4.30
N TYR A 236 0.89 12.16 -4.76
CA TYR A 236 0.74 10.86 -4.11
C TYR A 236 1.87 10.48 -3.13
N ASP A 237 3.03 11.16 -3.20
CA ASP A 237 4.10 11.12 -2.20
C ASP A 237 4.78 12.50 -2.14
N ALA A 238 4.28 13.36 -1.26
CA ALA A 238 4.74 14.74 -1.09
C ALA A 238 5.88 14.88 -0.07
N ALA A 239 6.44 13.80 0.47
CA ALA A 239 7.38 13.84 1.58
C ALA A 239 8.67 14.64 1.28
N ASN A 240 9.05 14.73 0.00
CA ASN A 240 10.22 15.46 -0.51
C ASN A 240 9.90 16.86 -1.05
N LEU A 241 8.69 17.40 -0.83
CA LEU A 241 8.31 18.76 -1.20
C LEU A 241 8.52 19.71 -0.02
N ASN A 242 9.29 20.78 -0.21
CA ASN A 242 9.50 21.78 0.84
C ASN A 242 8.31 22.76 0.96
N PRO A 243 8.20 23.53 2.06
CA PRO A 243 7.09 24.47 2.27
C PRO A 243 6.88 25.48 1.12
N GLU A 244 7.94 25.99 0.50
CA GLU A 244 7.82 26.94 -0.62
C GLU A 244 7.22 26.30 -1.88
N CYS A 245 7.47 25.02 -2.13
CA CYS A 245 6.79 24.27 -3.19
C CYS A 245 5.31 24.06 -2.89
N LEU A 246 4.94 23.90 -1.61
CA LEU A 246 3.54 23.75 -1.23
C LEU A 246 2.79 25.08 -1.31
N LYS A 247 3.44 26.21 -0.97
CA LYS A 247 2.91 27.58 -1.22
C LYS A 247 2.76 27.87 -2.72
N SER A 248 3.72 27.45 -3.55
CA SER A 248 3.67 27.72 -4.99
C SER A 248 2.46 27.08 -5.68
N ILE A 249 1.89 25.98 -5.15
CA ILE A 249 0.61 25.41 -5.63
C ILE A 249 -0.49 26.48 -5.66
N ALA A 250 -0.67 27.22 -4.56
CA ALA A 250 -1.73 28.23 -4.47
C ALA A 250 -1.42 29.51 -5.25
N THR A 251 -0.16 29.73 -5.62
CA THR A 251 0.27 30.86 -6.46
C THR A 251 0.17 30.54 -7.96
N LEU A 252 0.49 29.32 -8.37
CA LEU A 252 0.58 28.90 -9.78
C LEU A 252 -0.71 28.24 -10.29
N CYS A 253 -1.54 27.67 -9.41
CA CYS A 253 -2.83 27.06 -9.74
C CYS A 253 -4.03 27.82 -9.12
N PRO A 254 -4.26 29.12 -9.42
CA PRO A 254 -5.33 29.91 -8.80
C PRO A 254 -6.76 29.40 -9.11
N SER A 255 -6.89 28.61 -10.18
CA SER A 255 -8.14 27.99 -10.64
C SER A 255 -8.51 26.71 -9.88
N ILE A 256 -7.65 26.20 -9.00
CA ILE A 256 -7.78 24.86 -8.41
C ILE A 256 -9.05 24.69 -7.58
N SER A 257 -9.78 23.61 -7.88
CA SER A 257 -11.00 23.17 -7.22
C SER A 257 -10.82 21.88 -6.41
N ARG A 258 -9.89 21.00 -6.84
CA ARG A 258 -9.55 19.72 -6.21
C ARG A 258 -8.06 19.65 -5.90
N LEU A 259 -7.70 19.45 -4.63
CA LEU A 259 -6.32 19.27 -4.20
C LEU A 259 -6.19 18.02 -3.31
N LYS A 260 -5.37 17.06 -3.74
CA LYS A 260 -4.95 15.90 -2.95
C LYS A 260 -3.45 15.95 -2.70
N ILE A 261 -3.03 15.84 -1.43
CA ILE A 261 -1.62 15.74 -1.03
C ILE A 261 -1.46 14.62 0.02
N ALA A 262 -0.82 13.53 -0.39
CA ALA A 262 -0.50 12.40 0.49
C ALA A 262 0.98 12.41 0.91
N PHE A 263 1.26 11.90 2.12
CA PHE A 263 2.56 11.99 2.79
C PHE A 263 3.03 13.45 2.93
N ALA A 264 2.10 14.32 3.34
CA ALA A 264 2.25 15.77 3.44
C ALA A 264 3.14 16.23 4.62
N GLY A 265 4.22 15.50 4.94
CA GLY A 265 5.01 15.67 6.17
C GLY A 265 5.74 17.01 6.33
N GLN A 266 5.81 17.83 5.28
CA GLN A 266 6.35 19.20 5.28
C GLN A 266 5.27 20.29 5.27
N LEU A 267 3.99 19.94 5.21
CA LEU A 267 2.88 20.89 5.27
C LEU A 267 2.75 21.45 6.70
N ASN A 268 2.77 22.78 6.82
CA ASN A 268 2.78 23.49 8.11
C ASN A 268 1.89 24.75 8.08
N ASN A 269 1.72 25.41 9.23
CA ASN A 269 0.82 26.56 9.37
C ASN A 269 1.15 27.73 8.41
N ASP A 270 2.41 27.93 8.03
CA ASP A 270 2.78 29.04 7.15
C ASP A 270 2.51 28.75 5.67
N VAL A 271 2.42 27.47 5.29
CA VAL A 271 1.81 27.07 4.01
C VAL A 271 0.29 27.25 4.06
N ILE A 272 -0.35 26.86 5.16
CA ILE A 272 -1.80 26.97 5.33
C ILE A 272 -2.27 28.43 5.27
N LYS A 273 -1.58 29.36 5.93
CA LYS A 273 -1.84 30.82 5.83
C LYS A 273 -1.73 31.33 4.40
N ASP A 274 -0.69 30.90 3.67
CA ASP A 274 -0.49 31.26 2.26
C ASP A 274 -1.64 30.75 1.38
N TRP A 275 -2.10 29.52 1.61
CA TRP A 275 -3.29 28.95 0.97
C TRP A 275 -4.57 29.73 1.28
N CYS A 276 -4.80 30.11 2.55
CA CYS A 276 -5.93 30.96 2.97
C CYS A 276 -5.98 32.31 2.24
N LEU A 277 -4.83 32.88 1.89
CA LEU A 277 -4.73 34.14 1.15
C LEU A 277 -4.94 33.98 -0.37
N ARG A 278 -4.77 32.77 -0.93
CA ARG A 278 -4.69 32.57 -2.38
C ARG A 278 -5.77 31.68 -2.98
N PHE A 279 -6.18 30.58 -2.33
CA PHE A 279 -7.23 29.72 -2.87
C PHE A 279 -8.58 30.42 -2.88
N ARG A 280 -9.21 30.53 -4.05
CA ARG A 280 -10.54 31.15 -4.24
C ARG A 280 -11.62 30.17 -4.68
N ASN A 281 -11.22 29.04 -5.27
CA ASN A 281 -12.13 28.09 -5.94
C ASN A 281 -12.12 26.68 -5.32
N LEU A 282 -11.34 26.46 -4.26
CA LEU A 282 -11.14 25.13 -3.67
C LEU A 282 -12.44 24.56 -3.08
N GLN A 283 -12.83 23.39 -3.57
CA GLN A 283 -14.07 22.69 -3.20
C GLN A 283 -13.79 21.29 -2.64
N HIS A 284 -12.65 20.68 -2.95
CA HIS A 284 -12.28 19.36 -2.46
C HIS A 284 -10.83 19.39 -1.95
N LEU A 285 -10.65 19.04 -0.68
CA LEU A 285 -9.32 18.86 -0.07
C LEU A 285 -9.18 17.43 0.45
N ASP A 286 -8.06 16.79 0.12
CA ASP A 286 -7.67 15.47 0.59
C ASP A 286 -6.22 15.52 1.07
N VAL A 287 -6.01 15.45 2.40
CA VAL A 287 -4.68 15.52 3.02
C VAL A 287 -4.42 14.29 3.87
N HIS A 288 -3.25 13.68 3.66
CA HIS A 288 -2.79 12.51 4.40
C HIS A 288 -1.36 12.75 4.93
N GLY A 289 -1.15 12.54 6.23
CA GLY A 289 0.17 12.61 6.87
C GLY A 289 0.73 14.02 7.05
N ALA A 290 -0.09 15.02 7.40
CA ALA A 290 0.34 16.41 7.61
C ALA A 290 0.73 16.69 9.08
N TYR A 291 1.80 16.04 9.55
CA TYR A 291 2.23 16.06 10.96
C TYR A 291 2.72 17.44 11.49
N LEU A 292 3.03 18.40 10.61
CA LEU A 292 3.55 19.72 11.00
C LEU A 292 2.50 20.86 11.02
N VAL A 293 1.31 20.68 10.44
CA VAL A 293 0.18 21.60 10.68
C VAL A 293 -0.32 21.42 12.11
N LYS A 294 -0.61 22.51 12.81
CA LYS A 294 -1.15 22.54 14.18
C LYS A 294 -2.62 22.99 14.16
N SER A 295 -3.34 22.77 15.26
CA SER A 295 -4.79 22.96 15.34
C SER A 295 -5.25 24.37 14.96
N ASP A 296 -4.49 25.40 15.34
CA ASP A 296 -4.72 26.80 14.97
C ASP A 296 -4.73 26.99 13.44
N GLY A 297 -3.79 26.37 12.73
CA GLY A 297 -3.74 26.40 11.27
C GLY A 297 -4.93 25.70 10.61
N TRP A 298 -5.34 24.53 11.13
CA TRP A 298 -6.54 23.84 10.64
C TRP A 298 -7.82 24.66 10.89
N ILE A 299 -7.94 25.27 12.06
CA ILE A 299 -9.08 26.12 12.43
C ILE A 299 -9.09 27.40 11.59
N GLU A 300 -7.95 28.04 11.32
CA GLU A 300 -7.81 29.16 10.40
C GLU A 300 -8.30 28.77 8.99
N PHE A 301 -7.79 27.66 8.44
CA PHE A 301 -8.18 27.14 7.14
C PHE A 301 -9.69 26.87 7.02
N LEU A 302 -10.27 26.19 8.01
CA LEU A 302 -11.70 25.83 8.01
C LEU A 302 -12.60 27.06 8.19
N ASN A 303 -12.15 28.09 8.91
CA ASN A 303 -12.86 29.37 9.00
C ASN A 303 -12.80 30.18 7.70
N THR A 304 -11.66 30.18 6.98
CA THR A 304 -11.50 30.95 5.74
C THR A 304 -12.11 30.25 4.52
N ILE A 305 -11.82 28.96 4.32
CA ILE A 305 -12.15 28.21 3.09
C ILE A 305 -13.33 27.24 3.28
N GLY A 306 -13.67 26.84 4.51
CA GLY A 306 -14.70 25.82 4.77
C GLY A 306 -16.05 26.05 4.09
N SER A 307 -16.46 27.32 3.92
CA SER A 307 -17.74 27.68 3.26
C SER A 307 -17.82 27.38 1.76
N SER A 308 -16.70 27.06 1.08
CA SER A 308 -16.67 26.56 -0.31
C SER A 308 -16.52 25.05 -0.42
N LEU A 309 -16.12 24.36 0.64
CA LEU A 309 -15.81 22.93 0.61
C LEU A 309 -17.07 22.06 0.43
N GLN A 310 -16.97 21.16 -0.54
CA GLN A 310 -17.88 20.04 -0.83
C GLN A 310 -17.27 18.70 -0.38
N SER A 311 -15.94 18.55 -0.44
CA SER A 311 -15.24 17.39 0.09
C SER A 311 -14.09 17.79 1.02
N LEU A 312 -14.04 17.14 2.18
CA LEU A 312 -12.92 17.22 3.10
C LEU A 312 -12.53 15.79 3.50
N ARG A 313 -11.30 15.40 3.19
CA ARG A 313 -10.69 14.12 3.61
C ARG A 313 -9.41 14.41 4.38
N ILE A 314 -9.36 14.01 5.64
CA ILE A 314 -8.22 14.20 6.54
C ILE A 314 -7.84 12.86 7.14
N SER A 315 -6.57 12.47 6.99
CA SER A 315 -6.05 11.24 7.58
C SER A 315 -4.63 11.37 8.14
N GLU A 316 -4.37 10.72 9.28
CA GLU A 316 -3.05 10.75 9.96
C GLU A 316 -2.51 12.18 10.17
N CYS A 317 -3.40 13.08 10.59
CA CYS A 317 -3.09 14.46 10.90
C CYS A 317 -3.28 14.67 12.41
N PRO A 318 -2.27 14.40 13.26
CA PRO A 318 -2.45 14.26 14.72
C PRO A 318 -2.81 15.56 15.46
N HIS A 319 -2.79 16.70 14.78
CA HIS A 319 -3.26 17.99 15.29
C HIS A 319 -4.55 18.48 14.61
N PHE A 320 -5.19 17.64 13.80
CA PHE A 320 -6.58 17.83 13.43
C PHE A 320 -7.43 17.22 14.55
N ASP A 321 -7.89 18.07 15.45
CA ASP A 321 -8.46 17.70 16.75
C ASP A 321 -9.97 18.03 16.84
N GLN A 322 -10.58 17.83 18.01
CA GLN A 322 -11.98 18.15 18.25
C GLN A 322 -12.34 19.61 17.91
N SER A 323 -11.46 20.57 18.19
CA SER A 323 -11.66 21.99 17.84
C SER A 323 -11.61 22.22 16.32
N SER A 324 -10.80 21.44 15.62
CA SER A 324 -10.78 21.38 14.15
C SER A 324 -12.08 20.78 13.62
N VAL A 325 -12.60 19.70 14.24
CA VAL A 325 -13.90 19.09 13.89
C VAL A 325 -15.07 20.05 14.18
N GLU A 326 -15.03 20.82 15.27
CA GLU A 326 -15.99 21.90 15.53
C GLU A 326 -15.97 22.94 14.39
N ALA A 327 -14.78 23.34 13.93
CA ALA A 327 -14.65 24.26 12.79
C ALA A 327 -15.17 23.65 11.47
N VAL A 328 -15.10 22.33 11.27
CA VAL A 328 -15.81 21.65 10.16
C VAL A 328 -17.32 21.80 10.34
N GLY A 329 -17.85 21.37 11.48
CA GLY A 329 -19.28 21.40 11.81
C GLY A 329 -19.89 22.80 11.72
N ARG A 330 -19.15 23.83 12.11
CA ARG A 330 -19.55 25.24 12.06
C ARG A 330 -19.57 25.80 10.63
N ASN A 331 -18.48 25.65 9.89
CA ASN A 331 -18.26 26.40 8.64
C ASN A 331 -18.61 25.63 7.36
N CYS A 332 -18.47 24.30 7.35
CA CYS A 332 -18.41 23.50 6.11
C CYS A 332 -19.78 22.99 5.62
N LYS A 333 -20.79 23.87 5.59
CA LYS A 333 -22.20 23.49 5.36
C LYS A 333 -22.53 22.92 3.97
N LYS A 334 -21.59 23.00 3.01
CA LYS A 334 -21.75 22.45 1.64
C LYS A 334 -21.15 21.05 1.46
N LEU A 335 -20.58 20.44 2.51
CA LEU A 335 -19.97 19.11 2.41
C LEU A 335 -20.99 18.05 1.96
N ASN A 336 -20.63 17.35 0.90
CA ASN A 336 -21.22 16.09 0.46
C ASN A 336 -20.33 14.87 0.79
N VAL A 337 -19.02 15.07 0.96
CA VAL A 337 -18.06 14.04 1.39
C VAL A 337 -17.29 14.52 2.61
N LEU A 338 -17.36 13.78 3.72
CA LEU A 338 -16.48 13.96 4.88
C LEU A 338 -15.78 12.64 5.20
N SER A 339 -14.45 12.67 5.25
CA SER A 339 -13.63 11.55 5.70
C SER A 339 -12.65 12.02 6.77
N ILE A 340 -12.72 11.36 7.93
CA ILE A 340 -11.92 11.62 9.12
C ILE A 340 -11.34 10.26 9.55
N SER A 341 -10.01 10.12 9.51
CA SER A 341 -9.38 8.84 9.88
C SER A 341 -8.05 9.00 10.62
N GLN A 342 -7.83 8.18 11.65
CA GLN A 342 -6.59 8.20 12.45
C GLN A 342 -6.28 9.63 12.95
N ILE A 343 -7.25 10.21 13.66
CA ILE A 343 -7.14 11.48 14.40
C ILE A 343 -7.67 11.29 15.82
N LYS A 344 -7.34 12.21 16.74
CA LYS A 344 -7.95 12.24 18.07
C LYS A 344 -9.35 12.85 18.03
N MET A 345 -10.37 12.12 18.48
CA MET A 345 -11.76 12.61 18.60
C MET A 345 -12.51 11.94 19.75
N GLU A 346 -13.44 12.67 20.36
CA GLU A 346 -14.36 12.19 21.42
C GLU A 346 -15.81 12.48 20.99
N ASN A 347 -16.81 11.89 21.66
CA ASN A 347 -18.25 12.02 21.34
C ASN A 347 -18.71 13.45 20.99
N GLN A 348 -18.30 14.47 21.75
CA GLN A 348 -18.66 15.87 21.47
C GLN A 348 -18.16 16.35 20.09
N GLY A 349 -17.02 15.85 19.61
CA GLY A 349 -16.53 16.08 18.24
C GLY A 349 -17.52 15.60 17.18
N VAL A 350 -18.11 14.42 17.39
CA VAL A 350 -19.16 13.86 16.51
C VAL A 350 -20.40 14.76 16.51
N ASP A 351 -20.81 15.27 17.68
CA ASP A 351 -22.02 16.09 17.80
C ASP A 351 -21.96 17.40 17.00
N HIS A 352 -20.77 17.99 16.80
CA HIS A 352 -20.60 19.16 15.95
C HIS A 352 -20.92 18.89 14.47
N LEU A 353 -20.85 17.63 14.01
CA LEU A 353 -21.15 17.22 12.63
C LEU A 353 -22.66 17.12 12.34
N ASN A 354 -23.53 17.13 13.37
CA ASN A 354 -25.00 17.04 13.24
C ASN A 354 -25.60 18.08 12.27
N GLY A 355 -24.92 19.21 12.06
CA GLY A 355 -25.34 20.29 11.15
C GLY A 355 -24.99 20.09 9.67
N LEU A 356 -24.38 18.98 9.26
CA LEU A 356 -23.90 18.74 7.89
C LEU A 356 -24.95 17.98 7.04
N LYS A 357 -26.11 18.61 6.83
CA LYS A 357 -27.30 17.99 6.21
C LYS A 357 -27.16 17.58 4.72
N ASN A 358 -26.05 17.92 4.07
CA ASN A 358 -25.79 17.63 2.65
C ASN A 358 -24.89 16.40 2.43
N LEU A 359 -24.45 15.72 3.49
CA LEU A 359 -23.55 14.57 3.39
C LEU A 359 -24.20 13.41 2.62
N LYS A 360 -23.43 12.86 1.69
CA LYS A 360 -23.66 11.63 0.94
C LYS A 360 -22.67 10.54 1.33
N ASN A 361 -21.43 10.92 1.63
CA ASN A 361 -20.36 10.00 1.99
C ASN A 361 -19.81 10.43 3.36
N LEU A 362 -19.91 9.56 4.35
CA LEU A 362 -19.38 9.77 5.71
C LEU A 362 -18.41 8.65 6.07
N GLU A 363 -17.19 9.02 6.41
CA GLU A 363 -16.16 8.09 6.87
C GLU A 363 -15.58 8.60 8.20
N ILE A 364 -15.72 7.80 9.27
CA ILE A 364 -15.11 8.03 10.58
C ILE A 364 -14.38 6.73 10.92
N VAL A 365 -13.06 6.68 10.72
CA VAL A 365 -12.32 5.41 10.59
C VAL A 365 -11.08 5.37 11.49
N GLN A 366 -11.03 4.40 12.41
CA GLN A 366 -9.92 4.19 13.34
C GLN A 366 -9.59 5.48 14.13
N VAL A 367 -10.59 6.09 14.77
CA VAL A 367 -10.38 7.32 15.55
C VAL A 367 -9.80 7.02 16.93
N GLU A 368 -8.92 7.89 17.40
CA GLU A 368 -8.24 7.74 18.68
C GLU A 368 -9.02 8.49 19.77
N GLY A 369 -9.85 7.78 20.54
CA GLY A 369 -10.60 8.35 21.65
C GLY A 369 -11.98 7.75 21.81
N ASN A 370 -12.72 8.23 22.81
CA ASN A 370 -14.02 7.68 23.18
C ASN A 370 -15.12 8.17 22.21
N VAL A 371 -15.37 7.37 21.17
CA VAL A 371 -16.43 7.58 20.18
C VAL A 371 -17.37 6.37 20.20
N THR A 372 -18.48 6.50 20.93
CA THR A 372 -19.43 5.41 21.19
C THR A 372 -20.52 5.31 20.12
N SER A 373 -21.17 4.15 20.05
CA SER A 373 -22.38 3.95 19.23
C SER A 373 -23.42 5.06 19.41
N GLU A 374 -23.64 5.56 20.63
CA GLU A 374 -24.67 6.58 20.91
C GLU A 374 -24.42 7.89 20.16
N ALA A 375 -23.18 8.40 20.15
CA ALA A 375 -22.84 9.62 19.43
C ALA A 375 -22.96 9.44 17.91
N ILE A 376 -22.55 8.28 17.38
CA ILE A 376 -22.74 7.96 15.96
C ILE A 376 -24.24 7.81 15.63
N VAL A 377 -25.05 7.21 16.51
CA VAL A 377 -26.52 7.12 16.35
C VAL A 377 -27.16 8.51 16.31
N ASN A 378 -26.73 9.44 17.18
CA ASN A 378 -27.17 10.83 17.15
C ASN A 378 -26.84 11.48 15.79
N LEU A 379 -25.61 11.31 15.29
CA LEU A 379 -25.19 11.81 13.97
C LEU A 379 -26.00 11.18 12.83
N LEU A 380 -26.19 9.86 12.83
CA LEU A 380 -26.97 9.18 11.80
C LEU A 380 -28.44 9.62 11.82
N SER A 381 -29.04 9.88 12.99
CA SER A 381 -30.38 10.49 13.07
C SER A 381 -30.46 11.87 12.39
N ASN A 382 -29.33 12.57 12.35
CA ASN A 382 -29.21 13.93 11.83
C ASN A 382 -28.82 14.01 10.35
N VAL A 383 -28.06 13.05 9.79
CA VAL A 383 -27.58 13.10 8.39
C VAL A 383 -27.85 11.83 7.57
N GLY A 384 -28.20 10.70 8.20
CA GLY A 384 -28.25 9.38 7.57
C GLY A 384 -29.18 9.24 6.37
N GLN A 385 -30.25 10.03 6.31
CA GLN A 385 -31.25 9.98 5.24
C GLN A 385 -30.67 10.33 3.86
N CYS A 386 -29.59 11.13 3.82
CA CYS A 386 -28.91 11.52 2.58
C CYS A 386 -27.68 10.66 2.25
N LEU A 387 -27.24 9.78 3.16
CA LEU A 387 -26.04 8.97 2.95
C LEU A 387 -26.26 7.88 1.89
N GLU A 388 -25.34 7.87 0.91
CA GLU A 388 -25.11 6.79 -0.04
C GLU A 388 -23.90 5.92 0.36
N GLU A 389 -22.96 6.45 1.17
CA GLU A 389 -21.76 5.74 1.60
C GLU A 389 -21.48 5.99 3.09
N LEU A 390 -21.25 4.90 3.85
CA LEU A 390 -20.90 4.96 5.27
C LEU A 390 -19.72 4.02 5.57
N ASN A 391 -18.64 4.56 6.15
CA ASN A 391 -17.50 3.79 6.62
C ASN A 391 -17.22 4.10 8.09
N LEU A 392 -17.37 3.09 8.94
CA LEU A 392 -17.14 3.16 10.39
C LEU A 392 -16.12 2.11 10.86
N SER A 393 -15.25 1.66 9.95
CA SER A 393 -14.30 0.57 10.20
C SER A 393 -13.24 0.90 11.26
N LYS A 394 -12.76 -0.16 11.92
CA LYS A 394 -11.70 -0.19 12.94
C LYS A 394 -11.93 0.68 14.17
N ASN A 395 -13.16 1.12 14.42
CA ASN A 395 -13.52 1.73 15.70
C ASN A 395 -13.97 0.60 16.63
N SER A 396 -13.16 0.28 17.64
CA SER A 396 -13.42 -0.82 18.59
C SER A 396 -14.70 -0.61 19.41
N ASP A 397 -15.02 0.64 19.71
CA ASP A 397 -16.01 1.02 20.73
C ASP A 397 -17.44 1.13 20.14
N LEU A 398 -17.64 0.64 18.91
CA LEU A 398 -18.92 0.58 18.22
C LEU A 398 -19.52 -0.83 18.33
N ASP A 399 -20.73 -0.90 18.86
CA ASP A 399 -21.45 -2.12 19.23
C ASP A 399 -22.71 -2.37 18.39
N ASN A 400 -23.47 -3.42 18.72
CA ASN A 400 -24.75 -3.76 18.09
C ASN A 400 -25.80 -2.63 18.13
N GLY A 401 -25.68 -1.68 19.05
CA GLY A 401 -26.56 -0.50 19.16
C GLY A 401 -26.44 0.43 17.95
N LEU A 402 -25.24 0.57 17.37
CA LEU A 402 -25.02 1.31 16.13
C LEU A 402 -25.86 0.75 14.98
N LEU A 403 -25.86 -0.58 14.82
CA LEU A 403 -26.57 -1.24 13.72
C LEU A 403 -28.08 -1.16 13.91
N THR A 404 -28.55 -1.50 15.11
CA THR A 404 -29.98 -1.63 15.43
C THR A 404 -30.69 -0.29 15.61
N ASN A 405 -30.04 0.72 16.19
CA ASN A 405 -30.65 2.02 16.47
C ASN A 405 -30.17 3.13 15.52
N GLY A 406 -29.01 2.97 14.87
CA GLY A 406 -28.46 3.93 13.91
C GLY A 406 -28.77 3.56 12.46
N ILE A 407 -27.99 2.62 11.92
CA ILE A 407 -27.99 2.29 10.48
C ILE A 407 -29.36 1.76 10.02
N ARG A 408 -29.99 0.85 10.79
CA ARG A 408 -31.30 0.28 10.46
C ARG A 408 -32.41 1.35 10.33
N LEU A 409 -32.39 2.36 11.19
CA LEU A 409 -33.46 3.37 11.30
C LEU A 409 -33.25 4.56 10.35
N TYR A 410 -32.02 5.06 10.26
CA TYR A 410 -31.75 6.36 9.64
C TYR A 410 -31.04 6.32 8.30
N CYS A 411 -30.51 5.16 7.87
CA CYS A 411 -29.69 5.05 6.66
C CYS A 411 -30.33 4.17 5.57
N PRO A 412 -31.51 4.53 5.01
CA PRO A 412 -32.20 3.71 4.02
C PRO A 412 -31.50 3.68 2.65
N ASN A 413 -30.69 4.71 2.33
CA ASN A 413 -30.17 4.95 0.98
C ASN A 413 -28.74 4.45 0.71
N LEU A 414 -28.12 3.75 1.67
CA LEU A 414 -26.73 3.27 1.51
C LEU A 414 -26.54 2.35 0.29
N ARG A 415 -25.45 2.59 -0.41
CA ARG A 415 -24.94 1.83 -1.55
C ARG A 415 -23.59 1.20 -1.21
N ILE A 416 -22.83 1.83 -0.32
CA ILE A 416 -21.57 1.32 0.26
C ILE A 416 -21.70 1.34 1.79
N LEU A 417 -21.38 0.21 2.43
CA LEU A 417 -21.26 0.08 3.88
C LEU A 417 -19.94 -0.63 4.22
N ASN A 418 -19.11 -0.01 5.07
CA ASN A 418 -17.89 -0.62 5.59
C ASN A 418 -17.90 -0.61 7.12
N LEU A 419 -17.86 -1.82 7.69
CA LEU A 419 -17.83 -2.15 9.11
C LEU A 419 -16.68 -3.14 9.40
N ASN A 420 -15.57 -3.04 8.66
CA ASN A 420 -14.37 -3.84 8.88
C ASN A 420 -13.82 -3.66 10.31
N SER A 421 -13.49 -4.75 11.00
CA SER A 421 -12.86 -4.75 12.33
C SER A 421 -13.59 -3.91 13.40
N CYS A 422 -14.92 -4.03 13.47
CA CYS A 422 -15.73 -3.44 14.54
C CYS A 422 -15.94 -4.50 15.64
N ASP A 423 -14.94 -4.65 16.51
CA ASP A 423 -14.76 -5.86 17.33
C ASP A 423 -15.87 -6.12 18.39
N LEU A 424 -16.68 -5.11 18.73
CA LEU A 424 -17.85 -5.23 19.61
C LEU A 424 -19.18 -5.50 18.87
N ILE A 425 -19.17 -5.63 17.53
CA ILE A 425 -20.34 -6.00 16.73
C ILE A 425 -20.35 -7.52 16.51
N ASP A 426 -21.44 -8.17 16.93
CA ASP A 426 -21.58 -9.63 16.85
C ASP A 426 -22.65 -10.10 15.84
N ASN A 427 -22.81 -11.42 15.75
CA ASN A 427 -23.78 -12.06 14.86
C ASN A 427 -25.22 -11.51 15.05
N SER A 428 -25.62 -11.14 16.27
CA SER A 428 -26.97 -10.64 16.55
C SER A 428 -27.19 -9.23 16.00
N GLY A 429 -26.21 -8.32 16.15
CA GLY A 429 -26.30 -6.96 15.58
C GLY A 429 -26.38 -6.98 14.05
N PHE A 430 -25.55 -7.81 13.41
CA PHE A 430 -25.63 -8.01 11.96
C PHE A 430 -26.94 -8.67 11.54
N GLU A 431 -27.36 -9.74 12.21
CA GLU A 431 -28.62 -10.41 11.88
C GLU A 431 -29.83 -9.47 12.01
N ASP A 432 -29.93 -8.70 13.09
CA ASP A 432 -31.11 -7.86 13.37
C ASP A 432 -31.14 -6.59 12.51
N LEU A 433 -29.98 -6.11 12.04
CA LEU A 433 -29.92 -5.17 10.92
C LEU A 433 -30.49 -5.83 9.66
N PHE A 434 -29.84 -6.87 9.13
CA PHE A 434 -30.17 -7.36 7.78
C PHE A 434 -31.55 -8.05 7.68
N LYS A 435 -32.13 -8.56 8.77
CA LYS A 435 -33.54 -9.02 8.83
C LYS A 435 -34.56 -7.90 8.58
N GLN A 436 -34.27 -6.67 9.02
CA GLN A 436 -35.28 -5.59 9.15
C GLN A 436 -34.88 -4.27 8.46
N TRP A 437 -33.71 -4.19 7.84
CA TRP A 437 -33.25 -2.96 7.20
C TRP A 437 -34.09 -2.62 5.96
N ASN A 438 -34.58 -1.38 5.89
CA ASN A 438 -35.37 -0.90 4.75
C ASN A 438 -34.52 -0.61 3.50
N ASN A 439 -33.19 -0.73 3.57
CA ASN A 439 -32.34 -0.61 2.40
C ASN A 439 -32.61 -1.73 1.37
N ILE A 440 -32.56 -1.37 0.09
CA ILE A 440 -32.70 -2.25 -1.07
C ILE A 440 -31.64 -1.94 -2.15
N GLY A 441 -30.62 -1.16 -1.81
CA GLY A 441 -29.70 -0.51 -2.75
C GLY A 441 -28.22 -0.81 -2.53
N LEU A 442 -27.87 -1.61 -1.51
CA LEU A 442 -26.48 -1.91 -1.18
C LEU A 442 -25.78 -2.67 -2.31
N LYS A 443 -24.72 -2.07 -2.83
CA LYS A 443 -23.86 -2.58 -3.90
C LYS A 443 -22.46 -2.98 -3.39
N GLN A 444 -22.04 -2.46 -2.25
CA GLN A 444 -20.75 -2.80 -1.65
C GLN A 444 -20.90 -3.02 -0.15
N LEU A 445 -20.36 -4.14 0.34
CA LEU A 445 -20.29 -4.45 1.76
C LEU A 445 -18.88 -4.93 2.12
N ASP A 446 -18.29 -4.26 3.11
CA ASP A 446 -17.10 -4.75 3.81
C ASP A 446 -17.44 -5.05 5.27
N ILE A 447 -17.31 -6.32 5.62
CA ILE A 447 -17.48 -6.89 6.97
C ILE A 447 -16.25 -7.72 7.36
N SER A 448 -15.14 -7.53 6.67
CA SER A 448 -13.91 -8.29 6.91
C SER A 448 -13.30 -8.00 8.28
N LEU A 449 -12.37 -8.87 8.71
CA LEU A 449 -11.78 -8.91 10.06
C LEU A 449 -12.74 -9.17 11.23
N ASN A 450 -14.07 -9.06 11.07
CA ASN A 450 -15.07 -9.35 12.13
C ASN A 450 -15.13 -10.85 12.43
N HIS A 451 -14.21 -11.33 13.28
CA HIS A 451 -13.91 -12.76 13.43
C HIS A 451 -15.05 -13.63 13.96
N VAL A 452 -16.08 -13.02 14.54
CA VAL A 452 -17.25 -13.70 15.12
C VAL A 452 -18.31 -14.13 14.08
N ILE A 453 -18.27 -13.61 12.85
CA ILE A 453 -19.30 -13.89 11.84
C ILE A 453 -19.21 -15.36 11.38
N ASN A 454 -20.33 -16.07 11.50
CA ASN A 454 -20.51 -17.47 11.09
C ASN A 454 -21.50 -17.63 9.91
N ASP A 455 -21.63 -18.85 9.41
CA ASP A 455 -22.52 -19.23 8.29
C ASP A 455 -23.95 -18.67 8.42
N LYS A 456 -24.60 -18.79 9.60
CA LYS A 456 -25.99 -18.34 9.80
C LYS A 456 -26.14 -16.82 9.72
N CYS A 457 -25.17 -16.10 10.26
CA CYS A 457 -25.15 -14.64 10.17
C CYS A 457 -24.90 -14.20 8.73
N LEU A 458 -23.91 -14.79 8.05
CA LEU A 458 -23.60 -14.47 6.66
C LEU A 458 -24.74 -14.87 5.71
N GLU A 459 -25.44 -15.98 5.96
CA GLU A 459 -26.68 -16.34 5.26
C GLU A 459 -27.77 -15.28 5.42
N THR A 460 -27.95 -14.75 6.63
CA THR A 460 -28.93 -13.68 6.91
C THR A 460 -28.57 -12.40 6.16
N ILE A 461 -27.28 -12.03 6.12
CA ILE A 461 -26.78 -10.89 5.35
C ILE A 461 -27.01 -11.09 3.84
N LEU A 462 -26.59 -12.24 3.29
CA LEU A 462 -26.65 -12.51 1.85
C LEU A 462 -28.07 -12.71 1.33
N ASN A 463 -28.99 -13.28 2.12
CA ASN A 463 -30.41 -13.32 1.78
C ASN A 463 -31.02 -11.92 1.60
N LYS A 464 -30.47 -10.90 2.28
CA LYS A 464 -30.95 -9.51 2.21
C LYS A 464 -30.34 -8.71 1.04
N ILE A 465 -29.04 -8.88 0.74
CA ILE A 465 -28.31 -8.03 -0.23
C ILE A 465 -27.83 -8.76 -1.50
N GLY A 466 -27.88 -10.08 -1.54
CA GLY A 466 -27.34 -10.89 -2.64
C GLY A 466 -27.84 -10.50 -4.04
N PRO A 467 -29.12 -10.13 -4.24
CA PRO A 467 -29.63 -9.65 -5.52
C PRO A 467 -29.08 -8.28 -6.00
N THR A 468 -28.33 -7.55 -5.17
CA THR A 468 -27.82 -6.19 -5.48
C THR A 468 -26.31 -6.00 -5.26
N ILE A 469 -25.66 -6.90 -4.53
CA ILE A 469 -24.23 -6.79 -4.18
C ILE A 469 -23.33 -6.94 -5.42
N GLU A 470 -22.41 -6.00 -5.62
CA GLU A 470 -21.40 -5.97 -6.68
C GLU A 470 -19.99 -6.18 -6.13
N LEU A 471 -19.66 -5.61 -4.95
CA LEU A 471 -18.39 -5.82 -4.25
C LEU A 471 -18.65 -6.39 -2.84
N LEU A 472 -17.96 -7.47 -2.47
CA LEU A 472 -18.13 -8.11 -1.16
C LEU A 472 -16.78 -8.51 -0.55
N ASN A 473 -16.47 -8.01 0.64
CA ASN A 473 -15.25 -8.34 1.37
C ASN A 473 -15.56 -9.21 2.61
N LEU A 474 -15.13 -10.48 2.54
CA LEU A 474 -15.25 -11.51 3.59
C LEU A 474 -13.87 -11.87 4.18
N ASN A 475 -12.86 -11.04 3.96
CA ASN A 475 -11.47 -11.34 4.31
C ASN A 475 -11.32 -11.65 5.82
N LYS A 476 -10.72 -12.81 6.11
CA LYS A 476 -10.43 -13.31 7.48
C LYS A 476 -11.68 -13.48 8.36
N LEU A 477 -12.85 -13.72 7.75
CA LEU A 477 -13.95 -14.41 8.43
C LEU A 477 -13.54 -15.88 8.61
N LYS A 478 -13.35 -16.31 9.87
CA LYS A 478 -12.66 -17.57 10.22
C LYS A 478 -13.59 -18.77 10.29
N ASP A 479 -14.82 -18.51 10.73
CA ASP A 479 -15.77 -19.54 11.17
C ASP A 479 -16.87 -19.76 10.11
N ILE A 480 -16.50 -19.56 8.83
CA ILE A 480 -17.30 -19.88 7.65
C ILE A 480 -16.91 -21.28 7.16
N SER A 481 -17.90 -22.16 6.97
CA SER A 481 -17.66 -23.55 6.54
C SER A 481 -17.40 -23.67 5.03
N LYS A 482 -16.81 -24.80 4.61
CA LYS A 482 -16.65 -25.09 3.17
C LYS A 482 -18.00 -25.18 2.47
N ASP A 483 -18.96 -25.85 3.09
CA ASP A 483 -20.28 -26.10 2.51
C ASP A 483 -21.05 -24.78 2.32
N PHE A 484 -20.88 -23.82 3.22
CA PHE A 484 -21.42 -22.49 3.04
C PHE A 484 -20.64 -21.65 2.02
N LEU A 485 -19.30 -21.72 1.97
CA LEU A 485 -18.51 -21.06 0.92
C LEU A 485 -18.92 -21.51 -0.50
N LEU A 486 -19.31 -22.78 -0.68
CA LEU A 486 -19.87 -23.32 -1.93
C LEU A 486 -21.29 -22.81 -2.21
N LYS A 487 -22.07 -22.45 -1.18
CA LYS A 487 -23.41 -21.87 -1.35
C LYS A 487 -23.38 -20.41 -1.78
N ILE A 488 -22.42 -19.62 -1.28
CA ILE A 488 -22.36 -18.16 -1.48
C ILE A 488 -22.55 -17.73 -2.95
N PRO A 489 -21.86 -18.30 -3.97
CA PRO A 489 -21.99 -17.87 -5.37
C PRO A 489 -23.43 -17.84 -5.90
N SER A 490 -24.26 -18.81 -5.51
CA SER A 490 -25.67 -18.89 -5.91
C SER A 490 -26.54 -17.76 -5.33
N MET A 491 -26.10 -17.14 -4.23
CA MET A 491 -26.81 -16.07 -3.54
C MET A 491 -26.46 -14.68 -4.09
N ILE A 492 -25.31 -14.53 -4.78
CA ILE A 492 -24.75 -13.22 -5.18
C ILE A 492 -24.56 -13.07 -6.71
N PRO A 493 -25.61 -13.26 -7.54
CA PRO A 493 -25.47 -13.40 -9.00
C PRO A 493 -24.89 -12.17 -9.73
N LYS A 494 -24.87 -10.99 -9.10
CA LYS A 494 -24.30 -9.74 -9.64
C LYS A 494 -22.91 -9.42 -9.09
N ILE A 495 -22.26 -10.33 -8.37
CA ILE A 495 -20.94 -10.08 -7.80
C ILE A 495 -19.91 -9.86 -8.92
N ARG A 496 -19.16 -8.77 -8.80
CA ARG A 496 -18.12 -8.32 -9.73
C ARG A 496 -16.75 -8.46 -9.11
N GLU A 497 -16.59 -8.10 -7.84
CA GLU A 497 -15.38 -8.42 -7.08
C GLU A 497 -15.70 -9.04 -5.72
N VAL A 498 -14.96 -10.08 -5.35
CA VAL A 498 -15.03 -10.68 -4.00
C VAL A 498 -13.64 -10.86 -3.40
N ASP A 499 -13.51 -10.59 -2.10
CA ASP A 499 -12.34 -10.99 -1.31
C ASP A 499 -12.74 -12.05 -0.28
N ILE A 500 -12.20 -13.25 -0.45
CA ILE A 500 -12.33 -14.41 0.44
C ILE A 500 -10.97 -14.81 1.04
N SER A 501 -9.98 -13.91 1.01
CA SER A 501 -8.67 -14.10 1.61
C SER A 501 -8.79 -14.52 3.08
N TRP A 502 -7.93 -15.43 3.53
CA TRP A 502 -7.91 -15.99 4.88
C TRP A 502 -9.19 -16.72 5.34
N CYS A 503 -10.22 -16.86 4.51
CA CYS A 503 -11.27 -17.86 4.72
C CYS A 503 -10.64 -19.25 4.58
N ARG A 504 -10.46 -19.93 5.71
CA ARG A 504 -9.56 -21.10 5.83
C ARG A 504 -10.01 -22.32 5.02
N GLN A 505 -11.30 -22.40 4.72
CA GLN A 505 -11.92 -23.52 3.99
C GLN A 505 -12.00 -23.28 2.46
N THR A 506 -11.50 -22.15 1.95
CA THR A 506 -11.43 -21.86 0.52
C THR A 506 -10.39 -22.75 -0.16
N ASP A 507 -10.83 -23.62 -1.06
CA ASP A 507 -10.02 -24.47 -1.92
C ASP A 507 -10.38 -24.31 -3.41
N ASP A 508 -9.75 -25.11 -4.28
CA ASP A 508 -9.99 -25.07 -5.74
C ASP A 508 -11.46 -25.32 -6.12
N SER A 509 -12.24 -26.05 -5.31
CA SER A 509 -13.67 -26.29 -5.57
C SER A 509 -14.54 -25.09 -5.20
N VAL A 510 -14.21 -24.37 -4.11
CA VAL A 510 -14.82 -23.07 -3.80
C VAL A 510 -14.52 -22.06 -4.91
N MET A 511 -13.25 -21.95 -5.31
CA MET A 511 -12.83 -21.05 -6.38
C MET A 511 -13.53 -21.35 -7.71
N LYS A 512 -13.71 -22.64 -8.05
CA LYS A 512 -14.48 -23.08 -9.23
C LYS A 512 -15.93 -22.61 -9.19
N GLU A 513 -16.61 -22.80 -8.06
CA GLU A 513 -18.02 -22.46 -7.88
C GLU A 513 -18.25 -20.94 -8.07
N PHE A 514 -17.41 -20.08 -7.48
CA PHE A 514 -17.43 -18.63 -7.77
C PHE A 514 -17.22 -18.32 -9.25
N VAL A 515 -16.29 -19.00 -9.92
CA VAL A 515 -15.90 -18.72 -11.32
C VAL A 515 -16.97 -19.17 -12.32
N GLU A 516 -17.67 -20.28 -12.05
CA GLU A 516 -18.72 -20.82 -12.93
C GLU A 516 -20.10 -20.20 -12.65
N THR A 517 -20.48 -20.01 -11.39
CA THR A 517 -21.84 -19.57 -11.00
C THR A 517 -22.02 -18.04 -10.98
N CYS A 518 -20.95 -17.24 -10.85
CA CYS A 518 -21.03 -15.78 -10.92
C CYS A 518 -20.70 -15.24 -12.32
N PRO A 519 -21.70 -14.83 -13.15
CA PRO A 519 -21.46 -14.42 -14.53
C PRO A 519 -20.63 -13.13 -14.64
N GLU A 520 -20.88 -12.14 -13.78
CA GLU A 520 -20.26 -10.81 -13.82
C GLU A 520 -18.91 -10.70 -13.08
N LEU A 521 -18.40 -11.79 -12.51
CA LEU A 521 -17.19 -11.81 -11.69
C LEU A 521 -15.92 -11.44 -12.50
N ILE A 522 -15.41 -10.24 -12.28
CA ILE A 522 -14.17 -9.72 -12.86
C ILE A 522 -12.95 -9.88 -11.96
N LYS A 523 -13.11 -10.05 -10.64
CA LYS A 523 -11.98 -10.22 -9.71
C LYS A 523 -12.34 -11.07 -8.49
N ILE A 524 -11.46 -12.00 -8.14
CA ILE A 524 -11.54 -12.79 -6.90
C ILE A 524 -10.19 -12.79 -6.18
N THR A 525 -10.22 -12.54 -4.88
CA THR A 525 -9.02 -12.39 -4.04
C THR A 525 -9.03 -13.47 -2.95
N CYS A 526 -7.92 -14.22 -2.82
CA CYS A 526 -7.81 -15.39 -1.95
C CYS A 526 -6.42 -15.53 -1.29
N PHE A 527 -5.81 -14.42 -0.88
CA PHE A 527 -4.54 -14.44 -0.12
C PHE A 527 -4.66 -15.27 1.14
N GLY A 528 -3.67 -16.11 1.44
CA GLY A 528 -3.68 -16.96 2.64
C GLY A 528 -4.66 -18.15 2.60
N CYS A 529 -5.40 -18.36 1.51
CA CYS A 529 -6.22 -19.56 1.31
C CYS A 529 -5.33 -20.75 0.92
N LEU A 530 -4.72 -21.39 1.91
CA LEU A 530 -3.67 -22.41 1.72
C LEU A 530 -4.11 -23.69 0.98
N LEU A 531 -5.42 -23.89 0.77
CA LEU A 531 -5.98 -25.02 0.02
C LEU A 531 -6.24 -24.70 -1.46
N VAL A 532 -6.04 -23.45 -1.90
CA VAL A 532 -6.10 -23.05 -3.32
C VAL A 532 -4.75 -23.36 -3.98
N THR A 533 -4.78 -24.13 -5.07
CA THR A 533 -3.58 -24.60 -5.77
C THR A 533 -3.40 -23.90 -7.12
N LYS A 534 -2.38 -24.33 -7.89
CA LYS A 534 -2.14 -23.88 -9.27
C LYS A 534 -3.26 -24.28 -10.23
N ASP A 535 -3.93 -25.39 -9.93
CA ASP A 535 -4.90 -26.09 -10.78
C ASP A 535 -6.34 -25.54 -10.61
N CYS A 536 -6.51 -24.57 -9.70
CA CYS A 536 -7.66 -23.68 -9.56
C CYS A 536 -8.25 -23.23 -10.91
N THR A 537 -9.56 -23.40 -11.09
CA THR A 537 -10.32 -23.04 -12.29
C THR A 537 -10.21 -21.53 -12.60
N ARG A 538 -10.19 -21.18 -13.89
CA ARG A 538 -10.01 -19.80 -14.38
C ARG A 538 -10.96 -19.51 -15.55
N LYS A 539 -11.46 -18.28 -15.60
CA LYS A 539 -12.37 -17.77 -16.63
C LYS A 539 -11.72 -16.55 -17.31
N PRO A 540 -11.74 -16.44 -18.65
CA PRO A 540 -11.24 -15.25 -19.34
C PRO A 540 -11.95 -13.99 -18.84
N GLY A 541 -11.18 -12.95 -18.52
CA GLY A 541 -11.69 -11.69 -17.94
C GLY A 541 -11.76 -11.66 -16.41
N THR A 542 -11.68 -12.81 -15.72
CA THR A 542 -11.66 -12.86 -14.24
C THR A 542 -10.22 -12.86 -13.71
N GLN A 543 -9.84 -11.82 -12.97
CA GLN A 543 -8.55 -11.72 -12.29
C GLN A 543 -8.56 -12.52 -10.97
N ILE A 544 -7.63 -13.45 -10.80
CA ILE A 544 -7.43 -14.18 -9.53
C ILE A 544 -6.20 -13.59 -8.82
N MET A 545 -6.39 -13.06 -7.61
CA MET A 545 -5.35 -12.45 -6.79
C MET A 545 -5.07 -13.27 -5.53
N GLY A 546 -3.81 -13.44 -5.16
CA GLY A 546 -3.42 -14.09 -3.90
C GLY A 546 -3.39 -15.63 -3.89
N CYS A 547 -3.74 -16.29 -5.01
CA CYS A 547 -3.47 -17.71 -5.22
C CYS A 547 -1.96 -18.01 -4.99
N PRO A 548 -1.59 -18.91 -4.04
CA PRO A 548 -0.19 -19.17 -3.69
C PRO A 548 0.71 -19.61 -4.86
N ALA A 549 0.10 -20.19 -5.90
CA ALA A 549 0.78 -20.65 -7.11
C ALA A 549 0.92 -19.57 -8.22
N LEU A 550 0.52 -18.32 -7.95
CA LEU A 550 0.83 -17.15 -8.77
C LEU A 550 1.91 -16.26 -8.14
N THR A 551 2.39 -16.62 -6.95
CA THR A 551 3.40 -15.88 -6.17
C THR A 551 4.76 -16.59 -6.10
N MET A 552 4.98 -17.63 -6.92
CA MET A 552 6.26 -18.32 -7.15
C MET A 552 6.50 -18.53 -8.65
#